data_AF-E3ZL18-F1
#
_entry.id   AF-E3ZL18-F1
#
_cell.length_a   1.000
_cell.length_b   1.000
_cell.length_c   1.000
_cell.angle_alpha   90.00
_cell.angle_beta   90.00
_cell.angle_gamma   90.00
#
_symmetry.space_group_name_H-M   'P 1'
#
loop_
_entity.id
_entity.type
_entity.pdbx_description
1 polymer ?
#
loop_
_entity_poly.entity_id
_entity_poly.type
_entity_poly.pdbx_seq_one_letter_code
_entity_poly.pdbx_strand_id
1 'polypeptide(L)' 'MAGGRRGGRRRKKVCYFTSNGITHIDYKDVELLKKFVSERGKILP' A
#
# COMPACT_ATOMS: atom_id res chain seq x y z
N MET A 1 -11.15 -23.25 27.06
CA MET A 1 -11.60 -22.97 25.67
C MET A 1 -10.88 -21.72 25.18
N ALA A 2 -10.33 -21.78 23.97
CA ALA A 2 -9.19 -20.98 23.52
C ALA A 2 -9.52 -19.55 23.09
N GLY A 3 -8.60 -18.64 23.43
CA GLY A 3 -8.14 -17.53 22.57
C GLY A 3 -9.07 -16.34 22.37
N GLY A 4 -9.03 -15.38 23.30
CA GLY A 4 -9.63 -14.07 23.13
C GLY A 4 -9.21 -13.42 21.81
N ARG A 5 -10.20 -13.01 21.03
CA ARG A 5 -10.05 -12.22 19.80
C ARG A 5 -9.34 -10.92 20.12
N ARG A 6 -8.01 -10.91 20.01
CA ARG A 6 -7.24 -9.67 20.00
C ARG A 6 -7.61 -8.94 18.72
N GLY A 7 -8.63 -8.10 18.82
CA GLY A 7 -8.89 -7.03 17.86
C GLY A 7 -7.71 -6.07 17.89
N GLY A 8 -6.56 -6.51 17.37
CA GLY A 8 -5.41 -5.66 17.12
C GLY A 8 -5.91 -4.51 16.27
N ARG A 9 -5.70 -3.28 16.77
CA ARG A 9 -6.05 -2.01 16.14
C ARG A 9 -5.89 -2.15 14.63
N ARG A 10 -7.02 -2.30 13.91
CA ARG A 10 -7.01 -2.47 12.45
C ARG A 10 -6.25 -1.28 11.90
N ARG A 11 -5.08 -1.53 11.32
CA ARG A 11 -4.26 -0.48 10.72
C ARG A 11 -5.14 0.18 9.67
N LYS A 12 -5.41 1.48 9.83
CA LYS A 12 -6.23 2.22 8.87
C LYS A 12 -5.58 2.04 7.50
N LYS A 13 -6.39 1.74 6.47
CA LYS A 13 -5.91 1.74 5.09
C LYS A 13 -5.58 3.20 4.76
N VAL A 14 -4.30 3.51 4.66
CA VAL A 14 -3.81 4.85 4.31
C VAL A 14 -3.24 4.76 2.91
N CYS A 15 -3.66 5.68 2.03
CA CYS A 15 -3.08 5.83 0.70
C CYS A 15 -1.64 6.34 0.83
N TYR A 16 -0.69 5.65 0.18
CA TYR A 16 0.72 6.03 0.21
C TYR A 16 0.95 7.42 -0.38
N PHE A 17 0.22 7.79 -1.44
CA PHE A 17 0.36 9.08 -2.09
C PHE A 17 -0.10 10.23 -1.20
N THR A 18 -1.27 10.09 -0.59
CA THR A 18 -1.83 11.11 0.33
C THR A 18 -0.96 11.31 1.56
N SER A 19 -0.37 10.24 2.10
CA SER A 19 0.51 10.35 3.26
C SER A 19 1.86 10.99 2.97
N ASN A 20 2.35 10.89 1.73
CA ASN A 20 3.63 11.48 1.31
C ASN A 20 3.47 12.85 0.63
N GLY A 21 2.23 13.36 0.48
CA GLY A 21 1.99 14.64 -0.19
C GLY A 21 2.35 14.66 -1.67
N ILE A 22 2.38 13.49 -2.32
CA ILE A 22 2.74 13.38 -3.74
C ILE A 22 1.54 13.82 -4.57
N THR A 23 1.66 14.96 -5.25
CA THR A 23 0.61 15.57 -6.08
C THR A 23 0.68 15.11 -7.54
N HIS A 24 1.86 14.70 -8.01
CA HIS A 24 2.09 14.21 -9.36
C HIS A 24 2.92 12.93 -9.34
N ILE A 25 2.56 11.97 -10.18
CA ILE A 25 3.23 10.67 -10.27
C ILE A 25 3.86 10.59 -11.66
N ASP A 26 5.18 10.71 -11.73
CA ASP A 26 5.93 10.58 -12.96
C ASP A 26 6.11 9.11 -13.36
N TYR A 27 5.90 8.81 -14.64
CA TYR A 27 6.07 7.46 -15.18
C TYR A 27 7.55 7.01 -15.24
N LYS A 28 8.47 7.96 -15.13
CA LYS A 28 9.92 7.70 -15.10
C LYS A 28 10.37 7.18 -13.74
N ASP A 29 9.56 7.33 -12.71
CA ASP A 29 9.89 6.96 -11.34
C ASP A 29 9.63 5.46 -11.09
N VAL A 30 10.52 4.64 -11.62
CA VAL A 30 10.39 3.17 -11.63
C VAL A 30 10.39 2.59 -10.22
N GLU A 31 11.07 3.24 -9.27
CA GLU A 31 11.15 2.79 -7.87
C GLU A 31 9.82 2.94 -7.14
N LEU A 32 9.06 4.00 -7.44
CA LEU A 32 7.73 4.22 -6.90
C LEU A 32 6.74 3.23 -7.50
N LEU A 33 6.74 3.09 -8.82
CA LEU A 33 5.78 2.23 -9.55
C LEU A 33 5.95 0.75 -9.20
N LYS A 34 7.19 0.27 -9.00
CA LYS A 34 7.48 -1.11 -8.59
C LYS A 34 6.75 -1.52 -7.31
N LYS A 35 6.49 -0.59 -6.38
CA LYS A 35 5.77 -0.90 -5.12
C LYS A 35 4.28 -1.22 -5.34
N PHE A 36 3.71 -0.80 -6.46
CA PHE A 36 2.30 -1.01 -6.81
C PHE A 36 2.11 -2.10 -7.87
N VAL A 37 3.20 -2.74 -8.29
CA VAL A 37 3.21 -3.81 -9.28
C VAL A 37 3.55 -5.12 -8.59
N SER A 38 2.75 -6.16 -8.83
CA SER A 38 3.01 -7.53 -8.41
C SER A 38 4.21 -8.13 -9.16
N GLU A 39 4.89 -9.14 -8.62
CA GLU A 39 5.97 -9.89 -9.30
C GLU A 39 5.58 -10.38 -10.70
N ARG A 40 4.29 -10.66 -10.94
CA ARG A 40 3.76 -11.06 -12.26
C ARG A 40 3.50 -9.90 -13.22
N GLY A 41 3.86 -8.67 -12.86
CA GLY A 41 3.63 -7.47 -13.68
C GLY A 41 2.20 -6.94 -13.67
N LYS A 42 1.33 -7.42 -12.76
CA LYS A 42 -0.04 -6.92 -12.61
C LYS A 42 -0.11 -5.77 -11.61
N ILE A 43 -0.95 -4.78 -11.88
CA ILE A 43 -1.23 -3.68 -10.95
C ILE A 43 -2.02 -4.21 -9.76
N LEU A 44 -1.58 -3.86 -8.54
CA LEU A 44 -2.27 -4.25 -7.31
C LEU A 44 -3.62 -3.50 -7.17
N PRO A 45 -4.70 -4.19 -6.77
CA PRO A 45 -6.00 -3.57 -6.49
C PRO A 45 -6.03 -2.84 -5.14
#